data_AF-A0A0A6YWH1-F1
#
_entry.id   AF-A0A0A6YWH1-F1
#
_cell.length_a   1.000
_cell.length_b   1.000
_cell.length_c   1.000
_cell.angle_alpha   90.00
_cell.angle_beta   90.00
_cell.angle_gamma   90.00
#
_symmetry.space_group_name_H-M   'P 1'
#
loop_
_entity.id
_entity.type
_entity.pdbx_description
1 polymer ?
#
loop_
_entity_poly.entity_id
_entity_poly.type
_entity_poly.pdbx_seq_one_letter_code
_entity_poly.pdbx_strand_id
1 'polypeptide(L)'
;MAGSHAGTLRVLQAVDTELTADSVEWCPVEGYQHLLACGTYQLRAPRDQPALDGSEPQVRLGRLYLFSFSEHNTAKPLLEVQRRDSSAVLDMK
;
A
#
# COMPACT_ATOMS: atom_id res chain seq x y z
N MET A 1 -6.24 -40.82 -8.94
CA MET A 1 -4.91 -40.23 -8.66
C MET A 1 -5.02 -38.72 -8.85
N ALA A 2 -5.43 -37.99 -7.80
CA ALA A 2 -5.45 -36.52 -7.85
C ALA A 2 -4.05 -36.03 -7.50
N GLY A 3 -3.27 -35.65 -8.51
CA GLY A 3 -1.96 -35.04 -8.31
C GLY A 3 -2.14 -33.67 -7.67
N SER A 4 -1.61 -33.49 -6.46
CA SER A 4 -1.48 -32.17 -5.86
C SER A 4 -0.43 -31.38 -6.67
N HIS A 5 -0.88 -30.47 -7.54
CA HIS A 5 0.03 -29.50 -8.13
C HIS A 5 0.39 -28.47 -7.05
N ALA A 6 1.55 -28.62 -6.43
CA ALA A 6 2.16 -27.55 -5.67
C ALA A 6 2.56 -26.45 -6.68
N GLY A 7 1.73 -25.42 -6.80
CA GLY A 7 2.02 -24.29 -7.70
C GLY A 7 3.22 -23.50 -7.18
N THR A 8 4.21 -23.25 -8.04
CA THR A 8 5.31 -22.32 -7.72
C THR A 8 4.78 -20.90 -7.74
N LEU A 9 4.92 -20.18 -6.62
CA LEU A 9 4.63 -18.75 -6.56
C LEU A 9 5.76 -17.98 -7.25
N ARG A 10 5.40 -17.09 -8.18
CA ARG A 10 6.32 -16.17 -8.83
C ARG A 10 5.96 -14.74 -8.45
N VAL A 11 6.89 -14.04 -7.81
CA VAL A 11 6.77 -12.60 -7.57
C VAL A 11 6.83 -11.88 -8.91
N LEU A 12 5.82 -11.08 -9.23
CA LEU A 12 5.76 -10.29 -10.46
C LEU A 12 6.47 -8.94 -10.31
N GLN A 13 6.30 -8.29 -9.16
CA GLN A 13 6.90 -6.98 -8.86
C GLN A 13 6.91 -6.74 -7.35
N ALA A 14 7.91 -6.00 -6.87
CA ALA A 14 7.93 -5.42 -5.53
C ALA A 14 7.96 -3.89 -5.66
N VAL A 15 7.21 -3.19 -4.81
CA VAL A 15 7.15 -1.73 -4.76
C VAL A 15 7.41 -1.29 -3.32
N ASP A 16 8.29 -0.32 -3.15
CA ASP A 16 8.52 0.34 -1.87
C ASP A 16 7.53 1.50 -1.71
N THR A 17 6.65 1.40 -0.71
CA THR A 17 5.64 2.42 -0.41
C THR A 17 6.12 3.47 0.59
N GLU A 18 7.39 3.45 1.01
CA GLU A 18 8.05 4.38 1.96
C GLU A 18 7.47 4.37 3.40
N LEU A 19 6.17 4.12 3.54
CA LEU A 19 5.40 3.92 4.77
C LEU A 19 4.84 2.49 4.77
N THR A 20 4.50 1.98 5.95
CA THR A 20 3.92 0.64 6.11
C THR A 20 2.55 0.56 5.43
N ALA A 21 2.39 -0.36 4.47
CA ALA A 21 1.11 -0.67 3.86
C ALA A 21 0.21 -1.39 4.87
N ASP A 22 -1.00 -0.87 5.05
CA ASP A 22 -1.96 -1.36 6.07
C ASP A 22 -3.23 -1.92 5.40
N SER A 23 -3.63 -1.36 4.25
CA SER A 23 -4.75 -1.84 3.42
C SER A 23 -4.36 -1.88 1.94
N VAL A 24 -4.77 -2.95 1.25
CA VAL A 24 -4.51 -3.15 -0.19
C VAL A 24 -5.73 -3.80 -0.82
N GLU A 25 -6.36 -3.12 -1.78
CA GLU A 25 -7.66 -3.52 -2.33
C GLU A 25 -7.74 -3.28 -3.83
N TRP A 26 -8.35 -4.23 -4.56
CA TRP A 26 -8.69 -4.07 -5.96
C TRP A 26 -10.00 -3.28 -6.11
N CYS A 27 -10.08 -2.43 -7.14
CA CYS A 27 -11.31 -1.70 -7.40
C CYS A 27 -12.44 -2.68 -7.78
N PRO A 28 -13.59 -2.67 -7.08
CA PRO A 28 -14.68 -3.61 -7.33
C PRO A 28 -15.55 -3.22 -8.55
N VAL A 29 -15.36 -2.02 -9.11
CA VAL A 29 -16.20 -1.47 -10.19
C VAL A 29 -15.83 -2.15 -11.52
N GLU A 30 -16.86 -2.57 -12.26
CA GLU A 30 -16.69 -3.17 -13.58
C GLU A 30 -15.91 -2.25 -14.53
N GLY A 31 -14.91 -2.81 -15.22
CA GLY A 31 -14.00 -2.06 -16.09
C GLY A 31 -12.80 -1.42 -15.37
N TYR A 32 -12.82 -1.34 -14.04
CA TYR A 32 -11.74 -0.74 -13.24
C TYR A 32 -10.97 -1.74 -12.37
N GLN A 33 -11.23 -3.05 -12.49
CA GLN A 33 -10.56 -4.07 -11.67
C GLN A 33 -9.04 -4.19 -11.91
N HIS A 34 -8.52 -3.49 -12.92
CA HIS A 34 -7.09 -3.31 -13.12
C HIS A 34 -6.47 -2.31 -12.14
N LEU A 35 -7.28 -1.55 -11.40
CA LEU A 35 -6.82 -0.59 -10.40
C LEU A 35 -6.72 -1.24 -9.02
N LEU A 36 -5.62 -0.93 -8.33
CA LEU A 36 -5.34 -1.37 -6.98
C LEU A 36 -5.05 -0.13 -6.11
N ALA A 37 -5.80 0.04 -5.03
CA ALA A 37 -5.51 1.04 -4.02
C ALA A 37 -4.63 0.43 -2.91
N CYS A 38 -3.66 1.21 -2.43
CA CYS A 38 -2.83 0.85 -1.28
C CYS A 38 -2.81 2.02 -0.30
N GLY A 39 -3.39 1.79 0.87
CA GLY A 39 -3.39 2.71 1.99
C GLY A 39 -2.23 2.40 2.93
N THR A 40 -1.50 3.44 3.32
CA THR A 40 -0.40 3.31 4.29
C THR A 40 -0.69 4.04 5.60
N TYR A 41 -0.05 3.54 6.65
CA TYR A 41 -0.13 4.11 7.99
C TYR A 41 1.18 3.92 8.75
N GLN A 42 1.70 5.01 9.32
CA GLN A 42 2.83 4.96 10.23
C GLN A 42 2.69 6.02 11.32
N LEU A 43 3.04 5.64 12.55
CA LEU A 43 3.14 6.56 13.66
C LEU A 43 4.57 7.10 13.75
N ARG A 44 4.73 8.42 13.69
CA ARG A 44 6.01 9.08 13.95
C ARG A 44 6.08 9.46 15.42
N ALA A 45 7.07 8.90 16.13
CA ALA A 45 7.41 9.35 17.47
C ALA A 45 7.95 10.80 17.42
N PRO A 46 7.76 11.60 18.48
CA PRO A 46 8.41 12.90 18.61
C PRO A 46 9.92 12.73 18.43
N ARG A 47 10.56 13.55 17.56
CA ARG A 47 12.01 13.50 17.36
C ARG A 47 12.69 13.96 18.65
N ASP A 48 13.57 13.15 19.22
CA ASP A 48 14.69 13.38 20.18
C ASP A 48 14.77 14.69 21.00
N GLN A 49 13.65 15.34 21.29
CA GLN A 49 13.53 16.37 22.30
C GLN A 49 13.03 15.68 23.56
N PRO A 50 13.74 15.82 24.70
CA PRO A 50 13.20 15.37 25.95
C PRO A 50 11.85 16.05 26.08
N ALA A 51 10.79 15.25 26.19
CA ALA A 51 9.44 15.74 26.38
C ALA A 51 9.45 16.52 27.70
N LEU A 52 9.71 17.82 27.60
CA LEU A 52 9.31 18.79 28.60
C LEU A 52 7.78 18.68 28.55
N ASP A 53 7.24 17.90 29.47
CA ASP A 53 5.81 17.82 29.73
C ASP A 53 5.03 16.89 28.77
N GLY A 54 5.58 15.70 28.49
CA GLY A 54 4.83 14.45 28.25
C GLY A 54 3.69 14.42 27.21
N SER A 55 3.57 15.39 26.29
CA SER A 55 2.33 15.57 25.51
C SER A 55 2.53 15.94 24.03
N GLU A 56 3.71 15.73 23.45
CA GLU A 56 3.85 15.90 22.00
C GLU A 56 2.92 14.90 21.27
N PRO A 57 1.93 15.39 20.48
CA PRO A 57 0.95 14.51 19.87
C PRO A 57 1.62 13.62 18.85
N GLN A 58 1.37 12.31 18.97
CA GLN A 58 1.87 11.33 18.01
C GLN A 58 1.34 11.66 16.60
N VAL A 59 2.26 11.95 15.68
CA VAL A 59 1.87 12.33 14.31
C VAL A 59 1.60 11.07 13.52
N ARG A 60 0.37 10.96 13.02
CA ARG A 60 -0.02 9.93 12.07
C ARG A 60 0.42 10.38 10.67
N LEU A 61 1.11 9.49 9.97
CA LEU A 61 1.47 9.64 8.57
C LEU A 61 0.73 8.59 7.77
N GLY A 62 0.20 8.97 6.62
CA GLY A 62 -0.37 8.05 5.67
C GLY A 62 -0.24 8.57 4.26
N ARG A 63 -0.49 7.65 3.33
CA ARG A 63 -0.50 7.93 1.91
C ARG A 63 -1.41 6.95 1.21
N LEU A 64 -2.20 7.47 0.29
CA LEU A 64 -2.98 6.67 -0.65
C LEU A 64 -2.22 6.59 -1.96
N TYR A 65 -1.94 5.36 -2.37
CA TYR A 65 -1.42 5.02 -3.69
C TYR A 65 -2.53 4.43 -4.54
N LEU A 66 -2.58 4.83 -5.81
CA LEU A 66 -3.36 4.14 -6.83
C LEU A 66 -2.40 3.54 -7.84
N PHE A 67 -2.52 2.24 -8.04
CA PHE A 67 -1.77 1.50 -9.02
C PHE A 67 -2.68 1.01 -10.14
N SER A 68 -2.14 0.92 -11.36
CA SER A 68 -2.76 0.25 -12.49
C SER A 68 -1.95 -0.99 -12.83
N PHE A 69 -2.61 -2.14 -12.84
CA PHE A 69 -2.04 -3.42 -13.26
C PHE A 69 -2.30 -3.66 -14.75
N SER A 70 -1.30 -4.17 -15.47
CA SER A 70 -1.39 -4.53 -16.88
C SER A 70 -0.61 -5.81 -17.17
N GLU A 71 -1.32 -6.83 -17.65
CA GLU A 71 -0.72 -8.10 -18.08
C GLU A 71 0.18 -7.95 -19.31
N HIS A 72 -0.01 -6.87 -20.08
CA HIS A 72 0.78 -6.60 -21.28
C HIS A 72 2.21 -6.14 -20.97
N ASN A 73 2.46 -5.63 -19.76
CA ASN A 73 3.80 -5.22 -19.33
C ASN A 73 4.44 -6.31 -18.46
N THR A 74 5.17 -7.23 -19.09
CA THR A 74 5.75 -8.39 -18.41
C THR A 74 6.90 -8.07 -17.46
N ALA A 75 7.55 -6.90 -17.61
CA ALA A 75 8.68 -6.51 -16.77
C ALA A 75 8.25 -5.74 -15.51
N LYS A 76 7.25 -4.85 -15.64
CA LYS A 76 6.71 -4.03 -14.55
C LYS A 76 5.20 -3.89 -14.70
N PRO A 77 4.43 -4.94 -14.39
CA PRO A 77 3.00 -4.95 -14.64
C PRO A 77 2.21 -3.99 -13.74
N LEU A 78 2.78 -3.50 -12.64
CA LEU A 78 2.10 -2.61 -11.70
C LEU A 78 2.69 -1.19 -11.78
N LEU A 79 1.92 -0.23 -12.25
CA LEU A 79 2.34 1.17 -12.40
C LEU A 79 1.66 2.05 -11.35
N GLU A 80 2.42 2.88 -10.63
CA GLU A 80 1.84 3.95 -9.80
C GLU A 80 1.23 5.02 -10.71
N VAL A 81 -0.09 5.22 -10.64
CA VAL A 81 -0.80 6.22 -11.45
C VAL A 81 -1.20 7.45 -10.63
N GLN A 82 -1.31 7.32 -9.31
CA GLN A 82 -1.59 8.45 -8.42
C GLN A 82 -1.01 8.23 -7.02
N ARG A 83 -0.65 9.33 -6.36
CA ARG A 83 -0.21 9.39 -4.97
C ARG A 83 -0.84 10.58 -4.28
N ARG A 84 -1.32 10.40 -3.04
CA ARG A 84 -1.81 11.49 -2.19
C ARG A 84 -1.45 11.28 -0.73
N ASP A 85 -0.77 12.25 -0.14
CA ASP A 85 -0.47 12.24 1.30
C ASP A 85 -1.74 12.48 2.14
N SER A 86 -1.82 11.82 3.29
CA SER A 86 -2.89 11.99 4.28
C SER A 86 -2.36 11.76 5.70
N SER A 87 -3.23 11.90 6.71
CA SER A 87 -2.86 11.59 8.09
C SER A 87 -2.71 10.09 8.35
N ALA A 88 -3.46 9.23 7.67
CA ALA A 88 -3.45 7.77 7.78
C ALA A 88 -4.47 7.18 6.80
N VAL A 89 -4.24 5.97 6.28
CA VAL A 89 -5.26 5.17 5.60
C VAL A 89 -5.25 3.76 6.19
N LEU A 90 -6.27 3.45 7.00
CA LEU A 90 -6.39 2.18 7.74
C LEU A 90 -7.32 1.18 7.04
N ASP A 91 -8.40 1.68 6.44
CA ASP A 91 -9.43 0.90 5.76
C ASP A 91 -9.91 1.74 4.57
N MET A 92 -10.06 1.12 3.40
CA MET A 92 -10.62 1.75 2.21
C MET A 92 -12.03 1.16 2.02
N LYS A 93 -13.03 2.02 1.77
CA LYS A 93 -14.42 1.60 1.55
C LYS A 93 -14.93 2.11 0.22
#